data_AF-A0A1V4TNE4-F1
#
_entry.id   AF-A0A1V4TNE4-F1
#
_cell.length_a   1.000
_cell.length_b   1.000
_cell.length_c   1.000
_cell.angle_alpha   90.00
_cell.angle_beta   90.00
_cell.angle_gamma   90.00
#
_symmetry.space_group_name_H-M   'P 1'
#
loop_
_entity.id
_entity.type
_entity.pdbx_description
1 polymer ?
#
loop_
_entity_poly.entity_id
_entity_poly.type
_entity_poly.pdbx_seq_one_letter_code
_entity_poly.pdbx_strand_id
1 'polypeptide(L)'
;MLWLIPLILFVMLMGIGIDYNIFILTRIREEIHKGKETKEAVVDAVDWTGGIITALALIMAGAFGAMMLSSNAMLQEFGFALTVAILLDAMVVRTYIVPAGLAVMGKKAWWAPGRLQREGREEKMRKRSEKKQ
;
A
#
# COMPACT_ATOMS: atom_id res chain seq x y z
N MET A 1 19.11 22.25 -13.74
CA MET A 1 18.74 20.84 -13.48
C MET A 1 18.22 20.59 -12.06
N LEU A 2 18.71 21.29 -11.03
CA LEU A 2 18.28 21.10 -9.62
C LEU A 2 16.76 21.28 -9.37
N TRP A 3 16.06 22.12 -10.15
CA TRP A 3 14.61 22.35 -10.02
C TRP A 3 13.75 21.12 -10.36
N LEU A 4 14.28 20.19 -11.17
CA LEU A 4 13.57 18.97 -11.56
C LEU A 4 13.74 17.85 -10.52
N ILE A 5 14.77 17.93 -9.68
CA ILE A 5 15.05 16.92 -8.64
C ILE A 5 13.86 16.71 -7.69
N PRO A 6 13.25 17.74 -7.09
CA PRO A 6 12.09 17.55 -6.21
C PRO A 6 10.86 17.04 -6.96
N LEU A 7 10.67 17.44 -8.22
CA LEU A 7 9.57 16.93 -9.07
C LEU A 7 9.74 15.42 -9.33
N ILE A 8 10.93 14.99 -9.74
CA ILE A 8 11.23 13.59 -10.03
C ILE A 8 11.15 12.74 -8.77
N LEU A 9 11.69 13.23 -7.64
CA LEU A 9 11.55 12.56 -6.34
C LEU A 9 10.09 12.42 -5.93
N PHE A 10 9.29 13.48 -6.08
CA PHE A 10 7.86 13.43 -5.75
C PHE A 10 7.12 12.39 -6.60
N VAL A 11 7.33 12.39 -7.92
CA VAL A 11 6.68 11.44 -8.84
C VAL A 11 7.12 10.01 -8.54
N MET A 12 8.41 9.78 -8.28
CA MET A 12 8.94 8.47 -7.91
C MET A 12 8.36 7.99 -6.58
N LEU A 13 8.34 8.84 -5.55
CA LEU A 13 7.77 8.52 -4.23
C LEU A 13 6.28 8.23 -4.32
N MET A 14 5.53 9.02 -5.09
CA MET A 14 4.10 8.78 -5.33
C MET A 14 3.86 7.48 -6.08
N GLY A 15 4.63 7.20 -7.14
CA GLY A 15 4.52 5.95 -7.89
C GLY A 15 4.73 4.74 -6.99
N ILE A 16 5.83 4.76 -6.23
CA ILE A 16 6.18 3.69 -5.28
C ILE A 16 5.11 3.56 -4.19
N GLY A 17 4.64 4.67 -3.59
CA GLY A 17 3.68 4.66 -2.50
C GLY A 17 2.26 4.20 -2.90
N ILE A 18 1.82 4.52 -4.13
CA ILE A 18 0.49 4.14 -4.62
C ILE A 18 0.35 2.63 -4.76
N ASP A 19 1.38 1.95 -5.26
CA ASP A 19 1.34 0.49 -5.47
C ASP A 19 1.13 -0.26 -4.14
N TYR A 20 1.74 0.20 -3.05
CA TYR A 20 1.53 -0.36 -1.71
C TYR A 20 0.13 -0.11 -1.16
N ASN A 21 -0.37 1.11 -1.35
CA ASN A 21 -1.66 1.49 -0.80
C ASN A 21 -2.79 0.71 -1.49
N ILE A 22 -2.67 0.45 -2.79
CA ILE A 22 -3.61 -0.40 -3.54
C ILE A 22 -3.53 -1.86 -3.05
N PHE A 23 -2.33 -2.40 -2.82
CA PHE A 23 -2.16 -3.78 -2.35
C PHE A 23 -2.83 -4.01 -0.99
N ILE A 24 -2.58 -3.12 -0.02
CA ILE A 24 -3.17 -3.24 1.32
C ILE A 24 -4.69 -3.03 1.29
N LEU A 25 -5.19 -2.03 0.54
CA LEU A 25 -6.62 -1.79 0.39
C LEU A 25 -7.35 -2.98 -0.24
N THR A 26 -6.75 -3.60 -1.25
CA THR A 26 -7.31 -4.78 -1.91
C THR A 26 -7.42 -5.93 -0.91
N ARG A 27 -6.38 -6.16 -0.09
CA ARG A 27 -6.41 -7.21 0.93
C ARG A 27 -7.44 -6.95 2.03
N ILE A 28 -7.53 -5.72 2.54
CA ILE A 28 -8.55 -5.39 3.55
C ILE A 28 -9.96 -5.55 2.97
N ARG A 29 -10.16 -5.18 1.70
CA ARG A 29 -11.44 -5.36 0.99
C ARG A 29 -11.81 -6.83 0.83
N GLU A 30 -10.86 -7.72 0.57
CA GLU A 30 -11.08 -9.18 0.54
C GLU A 30 -11.53 -9.72 1.90
N GLU A 31 -10.85 -9.34 2.99
CA GLU A 31 -11.20 -9.81 4.33
C GLU A 31 -12.58 -9.31 4.79
N ILE A 32 -12.96 -8.09 4.42
CA ILE A 32 -14.32 -7.56 4.67
C ILE A 32 -15.37 -8.28 3.83
N HIS A 33 -15.06 -8.67 2.57
CA HIS A 33 -15.99 -9.46 1.75
C HIS A 33 -16.23 -10.86 2.32
N LYS A 34 -15.27 -11.41 3.07
CA LYS A 34 -15.41 -12.67 3.82
C LYS A 34 -16.28 -12.55 5.07
N GLY A 35 -16.70 -11.34 5.45
CA GLY A 35 -17.64 -11.09 6.54
C GLY A 35 -17.00 -10.73 7.88
N LYS A 36 -15.69 -10.46 7.93
CA LYS A 36 -15.01 -10.01 9.14
C LYS A 36 -15.37 -8.57 9.51
N GLU A 37 -15.32 -8.26 10.80
CA GLU A 37 -15.47 -6.89 11.29
C GLU A 37 -14.30 -6.02 10.78
N THR A 38 -14.57 -4.76 10.42
CA THR A 38 -13.58 -3.85 9.80
C THR A 38 -12.28 -3.74 10.62
N LYS A 39 -12.36 -3.78 11.95
CA LYS A 39 -11.16 -3.75 12.81
C LYS A 39 -10.31 -5.01 12.66
N GLU A 40 -10.92 -6.19 12.74
CA GLU A 40 -10.20 -7.47 12.57
C GLU A 40 -9.64 -7.60 11.16
N ALA A 41 -10.39 -7.20 10.14
CA ALA A 41 -9.91 -7.23 8.76
C ALA A 41 -8.69 -6.31 8.52
N VAL A 42 -8.61 -5.17 9.20
CA VAL A 42 -7.44 -4.27 9.12
C VAL A 42 -6.24 -4.90 9.83
N VAL A 43 -6.42 -5.47 11.03
CA VAL A 43 -5.33 -6.13 11.77
C VAL A 43 -4.78 -7.31 10.97
N ASP A 44 -5.65 -8.19 10.48
CA ASP A 44 -5.25 -9.35 9.69
C ASP A 44 -4.58 -8.94 8.38
N ALA A 45 -5.08 -7.92 7.69
CA ALA A 45 -4.47 -7.45 6.45
C ALA A 45 -3.09 -6.82 6.70
N VAL A 46 -2.90 -6.09 7.79
CA VAL A 46 -1.59 -5.52 8.15
C VAL A 46 -0.60 -6.64 8.48
N ASP A 47 -1.01 -7.64 9.25
CA ASP A 47 -0.16 -8.78 9.62
C ASP A 47 0.27 -9.59 8.38
N TRP A 48 -0.67 -9.90 7.50
CA TRP A 48 -0.40 -10.68 6.28
C TRP A 48 0.43 -9.94 5.25
N THR A 49 0.14 -8.66 5.03
CA THR A 49 0.95 -7.83 4.12
C THR A 49 2.31 -7.49 4.73
N GLY A 50 2.45 -7.65 6.05
CA GLY A 50 3.65 -7.48 6.90
C GLY A 50 4.93 -7.86 6.17
N GLY A 51 5.08 -9.17 5.95
CA GLY A 51 6.27 -9.74 5.33
C GLY A 51 6.49 -9.35 3.86
N ILE A 52 5.41 -9.26 3.07
CA ILE A 52 5.51 -8.93 1.62
C ILE A 52 6.14 -7.55 1.43
N ILE A 53 5.67 -6.56 2.17
CA ILE A 53 6.16 -5.19 2.01
C ILE A 53 7.57 -5.03 2.58
N THR A 54 7.91 -5.73 3.68
CA THR A 54 9.29 -5.76 4.18
C THR A 54 10.25 -6.36 3.15
N ALA A 55 9.84 -7.41 2.44
CA ALA A 55 10.64 -7.99 1.35
C ALA A 55 10.83 -7.01 0.19
N LEU A 56 9.77 -6.30 -0.23
CA LEU A 56 9.86 -5.27 -1.26
C LEU A 56 10.76 -4.10 -0.85
N ALA A 57 10.63 -3.61 0.38
CA ALA A 57 11.49 -2.55 0.92
C ALA A 57 12.97 -2.98 0.92
N LEU A 58 13.26 -4.23 1.26
CA LEU A 58 14.63 -4.76 1.26
C LEU A 58 15.23 -4.84 -0.15
N ILE A 59 14.43 -5.29 -1.14
CA ILE A 59 14.84 -5.34 -2.54
C ILE A 59 15.13 -3.93 -3.06
N MET A 60 14.25 -2.97 -2.77
CA MET A 60 14.43 -1.57 -3.18
C MET A 60 15.63 -0.91 -2.51
N ALA A 61 15.84 -1.15 -1.20
CA ALA A 61 17.01 -0.66 -0.48
C ALA A 61 18.30 -1.21 -1.09
N GLY A 62 18.31 -2.48 -1.51
CA GLY A 62 19.45 -3.06 -2.24
C GLY A 62 19.66 -2.40 -3.61
N ALA A 63 18.60 -2.20 -4.38
CA ALA A 63 18.66 -1.60 -5.71
C ALA A 63 19.15 -0.14 -5.68
N PHE A 64 18.60 0.70 -4.80
CA PHE A 64 19.02 2.09 -4.66
C PHE A 64 20.35 2.21 -3.92
N GLY A 65 20.63 1.32 -2.96
CA GLY A 65 21.93 1.23 -2.30
C GLY A 65 23.05 0.90 -3.28
N ALA A 66 22.78 0.08 -4.32
CA ALA A 66 23.75 -0.19 -5.37
C ALA A 66 24.13 1.07 -6.18
N MET A 67 23.26 2.08 -6.26
CA MET A 67 23.60 3.36 -6.90
C MET A 67 24.68 4.13 -6.14
N MET A 68 24.84 3.89 -4.83
CA MET A 68 25.90 4.50 -4.01
C MET A 68 27.29 3.99 -4.38
N LEU A 69 27.41 2.83 -5.04
CA LEU A 69 28.68 2.32 -5.58
C LEU A 69 29.12 3.05 -6.86
N SER A 70 28.27 3.91 -7.43
CA SER A 70 28.61 4.68 -8.62
C SER A 70 29.67 5.75 -8.32
N SER A 71 30.55 6.02 -9.29
CA SER A 71 31.54 7.10 -9.25
C SER A 71 30.92 8.50 -9.41
N ASN A 72 29.67 8.57 -9.87
CA ASN A 72 28.96 9.84 -10.05
C ASN A 72 28.32 10.30 -8.75
N ALA A 73 28.80 11.41 -8.19
CA ALA A 73 28.29 12.01 -6.95
C ALA A 73 26.76 12.23 -6.96
N MET A 74 26.19 12.60 -8.12
CA MET A 74 24.74 12.75 -8.25
C MET A 74 24.01 11.43 -8.00
N LEU A 75 24.49 10.33 -8.58
CA LEU A 75 23.87 9.01 -8.38
C LEU A 75 24.00 8.53 -6.93
N GLN A 76 25.10 8.87 -6.25
CA GLN A 76 25.30 8.53 -4.84
C GLN A 76 24.33 9.27 -3.92
N GLU A 77 24.13 10.57 -4.14
CA GLU A 77 23.17 11.39 -3.39
C GLU A 77 21.73 10.89 -3.59
N PHE A 78 21.35 10.58 -4.84
CA PHE A 78 20.04 10.00 -5.15
C PHE A 78 19.86 8.62 -4.51
N GLY A 79 20.86 7.73 -4.64
CA GLY A 79 20.82 6.40 -4.05
C GLY A 79 20.66 6.45 -2.54
N PHE A 80 21.38 7.34 -1.86
CA PHE A 80 21.26 7.55 -0.42
C PHE A 80 19.87 8.10 -0.04
N ALA A 81 19.41 9.16 -0.71
CA ALA A 81 18.13 9.79 -0.42
C ALA A 81 16.95 8.82 -0.61
N LEU A 82 16.94 8.06 -1.71
CA LEU A 82 15.88 7.09 -2.01
C LEU A 82 15.89 5.91 -1.04
N THR A 83 17.08 5.39 -0.70
CA THR A 83 17.21 4.29 0.26
C THR A 83 16.69 4.69 1.64
N VAL A 84 17.10 5.86 2.15
CA VAL A 84 16.63 6.37 3.45
C VAL A 84 15.13 6.64 3.42
N ALA A 85 14.61 7.23 2.35
CA ALA A 85 13.18 7.50 2.21
C ALA A 85 12.34 6.22 2.27
N ILE A 86 12.75 5.16 1.58
CA ILE A 86 12.00 3.89 1.56
C ILE A 86 12.08 3.15 2.89
N LEU A 87 13.24 3.16 3.55
CA LEU A 87 13.37 2.58 4.90
C LEU A 87 12.48 3.31 5.90
N LEU A 88 12.45 4.65 5.84
CA LEU A 88 11.56 5.45 6.69
C LEU A 88 10.08 5.19 6.38
N ASP A 89 9.70 5.08 5.11
CA ASP A 89 8.31 4.77 4.74
C ASP A 89 7.88 3.38 5.24
N ALA A 90 8.70 2.37 4.96
CA ALA A 90 8.44 0.99 5.34
C ALA A 90 8.36 0.77 6.87
N MET A 91 9.13 1.54 7.66
CA MET A 91 9.16 1.41 9.12
C MET A 91 8.22 2.38 9.85
N VAL A 92 8.12 3.63 9.41
CA VAL A 92 7.40 4.69 10.13
C VAL A 92 6.00 4.85 9.60
N VAL A 93 5.88 5.12 8.30
CA VAL A 93 4.57 5.39 7.67
C VAL A 93 3.71 4.14 7.77
N ARG A 94 4.28 2.98 7.44
CA ARG A 94 3.52 1.75 7.41
C ARG A 94 3.18 1.17 8.78
N THR A 95 4.12 1.09 9.70
CA THR A 95 3.88 0.45 11.01
C THR A 95 3.02 1.34 11.91
N TYR A 96 3.11 2.66 11.77
CA TYR A 96 2.42 3.59 12.65
C TYR A 96 1.34 4.40 11.94
N ILE A 97 1.66 5.09 10.84
CA ILE A 97 0.74 6.07 10.24
C ILE A 97 -0.45 5.39 9.54
N VAL A 98 -0.22 4.34 8.76
CA VAL A 98 -1.28 3.61 8.04
C VAL A 98 -2.30 2.95 9.00
N PRO A 99 -1.90 2.12 9.98
CA PRO A 99 -2.84 1.52 10.92
C PRO A 99 -3.49 2.57 11.84
N ALA A 100 -2.77 3.62 12.26
CA ALA A 100 -3.37 4.70 13.04
C ALA A 100 -4.41 5.48 12.23
N GLY A 101 -4.14 5.80 10.95
CA GLY A 101 -5.09 6.46 10.06
C GLY A 101 -6.33 5.62 9.81
N LEU A 102 -6.17 4.32 9.55
CA LEU A 102 -7.28 3.38 9.41
C LEU A 102 -8.09 3.24 10.71
N ALA A 103 -7.42 3.18 11.86
CA ALA A 103 -8.07 3.11 13.17
C ALA A 103 -8.89 4.37 13.47
N VAL A 104 -8.39 5.56 13.11
CA VAL A 104 -9.09 6.84 13.29
C VAL A 104 -10.25 6.98 12.31
N MET A 105 -10.10 6.56 11.06
CA MET A 105 -11.17 6.66 10.05
C MET A 105 -12.29 5.62 10.25
N GLY A 106 -12.01 4.48 10.89
CA GLY A 106 -13.00 3.48 11.29
C GLY A 106 -13.99 3.09 10.18
N LYS A 107 -15.30 3.12 10.45
CA LYS A 107 -16.36 2.79 9.47
C LYS A 107 -16.49 3.80 8.32
N LYS A 108 -15.93 5.01 8.42
CA LYS A 108 -15.98 6.01 7.33
C LYS A 108 -14.98 5.70 6.21
N ALA A 109 -13.88 5.00 6.50
CA ALA A 109 -12.95 4.53 5.48
C ALA A 109 -13.61 3.58 4.46
N TRP A 110 -14.65 2.84 4.89
CA TRP A 110 -15.40 1.89 4.05
C TRP A 110 -16.69 2.43 3.45
N TRP A 111 -16.88 3.75 3.46
CA TRP A 111 -18.05 4.34 2.80
C TRP A 111 -17.94 4.17 1.28
N ALA A 112 -18.60 3.15 0.75
CA ALA A 112 -18.79 2.95 -0.68
C ALA A 112 -20.09 3.66 -1.13
N PRO A 113 -20.07 4.45 -2.22
CA PRO A 113 -21.27 5.05 -2.79
C PRO A 113 -22.31 3.96 -3.11
N GLY A 114 -23.59 4.21 -2.81
CA GLY A 114 -24.67 3.21 -2.88
C GLY A 114 -24.90 2.53 -4.24
N ARG A 115 -24.28 3.03 -5.32
CA ARG A 115 -24.30 2.38 -6.66
C ARG A 115 -23.44 1.11 -6.70
N LEU A 116 -22.26 1.13 -6.08
CA LEU A 116 -21.33 -0.01 -6.01
C LEU A 116 -21.81 -1.11 -5.05
N GLN A 117 -22.64 -0.76 -4.05
CA GLN A 117 -23.27 -1.73 -3.15
C GLN A 117 -24.41 -2.52 -3.83
N ARG A 118 -24.96 -2.01 -4.93
CA ARG A 118 -26.03 -2.65 -5.70
C ARG A 118 -25.46 -3.77 -6.58
N GLU A 119 -24.37 -3.50 -7.30
CA GLU A 119 -23.71 -4.47 -8.18
C GLU A 119 -23.18 -5.69 -7.40
N GLY A 120 -22.56 -5.49 -6.23
CA GLY A 120 -22.10 -6.61 -5.39
C GLY A 120 -23.23 -7.48 -4.81
N ARG A 121 -24.46 -6.95 -4.74
CA ARG A 121 -25.66 -7.68 -4.27
C ARG A 121 -26.28 -8.50 -5.40
N GLU A 122 -26.25 -7.99 -6.62
CA GLU A 122 -26.71 -8.68 -7.84
C GLU A 122 -25.79 -9.86 -8.19
N GLU A 123 -24.46 -9.71 -8.05
CA GLU A 123 -23.51 -10.80 -8.29
C GLU A 123 -23.64 -11.94 -7.26
N LYS A 124 -23.87 -11.60 -5.98
CA LYS A 124 -24.16 -12.60 -4.93
C LYS A 124 -25.48 -13.33 -5.17
N MET A 125 -26.50 -12.68 -5.75
CA MET A 125 -27.75 -13.36 -6.12
C MET A 125 -27.55 -14.31 -7.30
N ARG A 126 -26.78 -13.90 -8.33
CA ARG A 126 -26.51 -14.74 -9.50
C ARG A 126 -25.75 -16.03 -9.16
N LYS A 127 -24.72 -15.93 -8.32
CA LYS A 127 -23.96 -17.10 -7.84
C LYS A 127 -24.80 -18.04 -6.96
N ARG A 128 -25.84 -17.52 -6.29
CA ARG A 128 -26.74 -18.33 -5.45
C ARG A 128 -27.84 -19.03 -6.26
N SER A 129 -28.22 -18.48 -7.41
CA SER A 129 -29.10 -19.14 -8.38
C SER A 129 -28.38 -20.23 -9.17
N GLU A 130 -27.11 -20.04 -9.55
CA GLU A 130 -26.31 -21.06 -10.24
C GLU A 130 -25.98 -22.28 -9.35
N LYS A 131 -25.82 -22.08 -8.03
CA LYS A 131 -25.54 -23.17 -7.08
C LYS A 131 -26.79 -23.99 -6.68
N LYS A 132 -27.97 -23.59 -7.16
CA LYS A 132 -29.28 -24.23 -6.88
C LYS A 132 -29.84 -25.01 -8.08
N GLN A 133 -29.17 -24.95 -9.23
CA GLN A 133 -29.34 -25.87 -10.36
C GLN A 133 -28.31 -26.99 -10.28
#